data_AF-A0A4U7E0C1-F1
#
_entry.id   AF-A0A4U7E0C1-F1
#
_cell.length_a   1.000
_cell.length_b   1.000
_cell.length_c   1.000
_cell.angle_alpha   90.00
_cell.angle_beta   90.00
_cell.angle_gamma   90.00
#
_symmetry.space_group_name_H-M   'P 1'
#
loop_
_entity.id
_entity.type
_entity.pdbx_description
1 polymer ?
#
loop_
_entity_poly.entity_id
_entity_poly.type
_entity_poly.pdbx_seq_one_letter_code
_entity_poly.pdbx_strand_id
1 'polypeptide(L)'
;MNVRKFVYKHTFPLHHWVVRNDMFDYYEDIKKFERKDRRAIRNFQRERVQKMVEYARENTEHYAKSLSDVDTDIDDLDGLLQQIPVLDKQTLRDDPDRFTNEKYADHKITTSGSTGTPLVMWANKAQLEKRLAMNLRNREWMGYEWGDKSVRLWHQKIGMSTIQWIKEQFEAFLSREKFIPVFKMGDDNLGEILDEIDEYNPDLIDGYAEAYNILVEYC
;
A
#
# COMPACT_ATOMS: atom_id res chain seq x y z
N MET A 1 14.69 0.96 22.75
CA MET A 1 14.14 0.38 21.50
C MET A 1 13.79 -1.06 21.81
N ASN A 2 12.53 -1.47 21.61
CA ASN A 2 12.07 -2.84 21.88
C ASN A 2 12.93 -3.84 21.07
N VAL A 3 13.34 -4.97 21.68
CA VAL A 3 14.14 -6.02 21.02
C VAL A 3 13.48 -6.49 19.72
N ARG A 4 12.13 -6.55 19.69
CA ARG A 4 11.35 -6.89 18.50
C ARG A 4 11.56 -5.90 17.36
N LYS A 5 11.44 -4.60 17.66
CA LYS A 5 11.69 -3.49 16.71
C LYS A 5 13.14 -3.48 16.23
N PHE A 6 14.10 -3.81 17.10
CA PHE A 6 15.50 -3.96 16.72
C PHE A 6 15.67 -5.10 15.71
N VAL A 7 15.18 -6.30 16.02
CA VAL A 7 15.31 -7.47 15.12
C VAL A 7 14.67 -7.18 13.77
N TYR A 8 13.40 -6.73 13.74
CA TYR A 8 12.69 -6.43 12.50
C TYR A 8 13.44 -5.39 11.66
N LYS A 9 13.96 -4.33 12.28
CA LYS A 9 14.73 -3.30 11.56
C LYS A 9 16.02 -3.85 10.94
N HIS A 10 16.71 -4.76 11.63
CA HIS A 10 17.98 -5.31 11.14
C HIS A 10 17.78 -6.47 10.17
N THR A 11 16.64 -7.18 10.22
CA THR A 11 16.26 -8.17 9.21
C THR A 11 15.62 -7.54 7.99
N PHE A 12 15.13 -6.29 8.07
CA PHE A 12 14.46 -5.56 6.98
C PHE A 12 15.17 -5.63 5.61
N PRO A 13 16.52 -5.48 5.52
CA PRO A 13 17.23 -5.61 4.24
C PRO A 13 17.16 -7.02 3.60
N LEU A 14 16.76 -8.03 4.36
CA LEU A 14 16.59 -9.42 3.90
C LEU A 14 15.19 -9.68 3.33
N HIS A 15 14.26 -8.72 3.44
CA HIS A 15 12.93 -8.85 2.84
C HIS A 15 13.07 -8.71 1.31
N HIS A 16 12.31 -9.52 0.59
CA HIS A 16 12.38 -9.67 -0.86
C HIS A 16 11.98 -8.38 -1.60
N TRP A 17 11.10 -7.57 -1.01
CA TRP A 17 11.06 -6.15 -1.36
C TRP A 17 12.41 -5.56 -0.92
N VAL A 18 13.40 -5.57 -1.81
CA VAL A 18 14.66 -4.84 -1.65
C VAL A 18 14.30 -3.37 -1.65
N VAL A 19 13.70 -2.91 -0.56
CA VAL A 19 13.34 -1.56 -0.21
C VAL A 19 14.57 -1.02 0.50
N ARG A 20 15.10 0.11 0.05
CA ARG A 20 16.23 0.75 0.74
C ARG A 20 15.81 1.07 2.18
N ASN A 21 16.79 1.31 3.04
CA ASN A 21 16.57 1.83 4.39
C ASN A 21 15.71 3.11 4.42
N ASP A 22 15.55 3.80 3.28
CA ASP A 22 14.74 5.00 3.07
C ASP A 22 13.26 4.83 3.50
N MET A 23 12.71 3.59 3.53
CA MET A 23 11.36 3.36 4.10
C MET A 23 11.25 3.84 5.53
N PHE A 24 12.29 3.64 6.35
CA PHE A 24 12.30 4.11 7.74
C PHE A 24 12.29 5.63 7.81
N ASP A 25 12.98 6.29 6.89
CA ASP A 25 12.98 7.76 6.82
C ASP A 25 11.59 8.27 6.46
N TYR A 26 10.92 7.66 5.47
CA TYR A 26 9.53 7.98 5.16
C TYR A 26 8.59 7.74 6.35
N TYR A 27 8.77 6.64 7.08
CA TYR A 27 7.97 6.33 8.25
C TYR A 27 8.16 7.40 9.34
N GLU A 28 9.39 7.77 9.67
CA GLU A 28 9.66 8.83 10.66
C GLU A 28 9.11 10.19 10.22
N ASP A 29 9.20 10.50 8.93
CA ASP A 29 8.62 11.73 8.37
C ASP A 29 7.10 11.75 8.47
N ILE A 30 6.42 10.63 8.23
CA ILE A 30 4.97 10.50 8.43
C ILE A 30 4.61 10.72 9.90
N LYS A 31 5.35 10.11 10.84
CA LYS A 31 5.11 10.28 12.29
C LYS A 31 5.32 11.72 12.76
N LYS A 32 6.30 12.43 12.21
CA LYS A 32 6.49 13.87 12.46
C LYS A 32 5.35 14.68 11.86
N PHE A 33 4.91 14.33 10.65
CA PHE A 33 3.84 15.03 9.94
C PHE A 33 2.48 14.92 10.66
N GLU A 34 2.18 13.78 11.28
CA GLU A 34 0.95 13.56 12.07
C GLU A 34 0.73 14.55 13.21
N ARG A 35 1.81 15.15 13.71
CA ARG A 35 1.74 16.11 14.82
C ARG A 35 1.53 17.55 14.36
N LYS A 36 1.45 17.79 13.04
CA LYS A 36 1.25 19.13 12.49
C LYS A 36 -0.20 19.57 12.68
N ASP A 37 -0.38 20.87 12.89
CA ASP A 37 -1.71 21.47 12.91
C ASP A 37 -2.35 21.52 11.51
N ARG A 38 -3.66 21.77 11.47
CA ARG A 38 -4.45 21.80 10.24
C ARG A 38 -3.92 22.80 9.20
N ARG A 39 -3.42 23.97 9.64
CA ARG A 39 -2.91 25.00 8.73
C ARG A 39 -1.60 24.53 8.09
N ALA A 40 -0.70 23.98 8.89
CA ALA A 40 0.55 23.41 8.38
C ALA A 40 0.30 22.23 7.42
N ILE A 41 -0.70 21.39 7.68
CA ILE A 41 -1.12 20.31 6.78
C ILE A 41 -1.67 20.87 5.46
N ARG A 42 -2.57 21.87 5.52
CA ARG A 42 -3.17 22.50 4.33
C ARG A 42 -2.13 23.16 3.43
N ASN A 43 -1.19 23.89 4.01
CA ASN A 43 -0.08 24.51 3.26
C ASN A 43 0.79 23.45 2.59
N PHE A 44 1.13 22.38 3.32
CA PHE A 44 1.90 21.28 2.75
C PHE A 44 1.16 20.59 1.60
N GLN A 45 -0.15 20.31 1.76
CA GLN A 45 -0.96 19.72 0.71
C GLN A 45 -0.96 20.58 -0.56
N ARG A 46 -1.18 21.89 -0.42
CA ARG A 46 -1.11 22.85 -1.53
C ARG A 46 0.22 22.79 -2.27
N GLU A 47 1.33 22.97 -1.56
CA GLU A 47 2.68 22.91 -2.16
C GLU A 47 2.95 21.58 -2.87
N ARG A 48 2.44 20.47 -2.31
CA ARG A 48 2.60 19.14 -2.92
C ARG A 48 1.73 18.97 -4.16
N VAL A 49 0.51 19.50 -4.17
CA VAL A 49 -0.39 19.46 -5.34
C VAL A 49 0.18 20.31 -6.47
N GLN A 50 0.64 21.53 -6.19
CA GLN A 50 1.29 22.41 -7.18
C GLN A 50 2.45 21.70 -7.89
N LYS A 51 3.41 21.18 -7.09
CA LYS A 51 4.56 20.43 -7.61
C LYS A 51 4.15 19.17 -8.38
N MET A 52 3.07 18.50 -7.98
CA MET A 52 2.59 17.29 -8.64
C MET A 52 1.93 17.61 -9.98
N VAL A 53 1.17 18.70 -10.07
CA VAL A 53 0.59 19.20 -11.32
C VAL A 53 1.69 19.60 -12.30
N GLU A 54 2.65 20.41 -11.87
CA GLU A 54 3.82 20.83 -12.67
C GLU A 54 4.59 19.61 -13.18
N TYR A 55 4.93 18.69 -12.28
CA TYR A 55 5.65 17.48 -12.64
C TYR A 55 4.86 16.63 -13.65
N ALA A 56 3.56 16.42 -13.43
CA ALA A 56 2.72 15.62 -14.32
C ALA A 56 2.62 16.25 -15.72
N ARG A 57 2.46 17.58 -15.79
CA ARG A 57 2.43 18.34 -17.05
C ARG A 57 3.72 18.18 -17.85
N GLU A 58 4.86 18.21 -17.18
CA GLU A 58 6.16 18.13 -17.85
C GLU A 58 6.55 16.70 -18.25
N ASN A 59 6.06 15.69 -17.54
CA ASN A 59 6.63 14.34 -17.60
C ASN A 59 5.66 13.25 -18.09
N THR A 60 4.42 13.61 -18.44
CA THR A 60 3.44 12.63 -18.95
C THR A 60 2.66 13.23 -20.11
N GLU A 61 2.37 12.42 -21.13
CA GLU A 61 1.69 12.90 -22.33
C GLU A 61 0.26 13.32 -22.04
N HIS A 62 -0.47 12.55 -21.23
CA HIS A 62 -1.87 12.84 -20.91
C HIS A 62 -2.00 14.17 -20.14
N TYR A 63 -1.23 14.34 -19.07
CA TYR A 63 -1.35 15.53 -18.21
C TYR A 63 -0.71 16.78 -18.81
N ALA A 64 0.23 16.66 -19.76
CA ALA A 64 0.70 17.80 -20.55
C ALA A 64 -0.48 18.52 -21.24
N LYS A 65 -1.48 17.76 -21.69
CA LYS A 65 -2.69 18.29 -22.31
C LYS A 65 -3.79 18.60 -21.30
N SER A 66 -4.12 17.67 -20.40
CA SER A 66 -5.29 17.85 -19.53
C SER A 66 -5.08 18.85 -18.39
N LEU A 67 -3.83 19.12 -18.00
CA LEU A 67 -3.50 20.10 -16.95
C LEU A 67 -2.90 21.40 -17.53
N SER A 68 -2.98 21.64 -18.84
CA SER A 68 -2.36 22.83 -19.47
C SER A 68 -2.87 24.15 -18.89
N ASP A 69 -4.15 24.16 -18.56
CA ASP A 69 -4.89 25.36 -18.13
C ASP A 69 -5.01 25.48 -16.60
N VAL A 70 -4.43 24.53 -15.86
CA VAL A 70 -4.38 24.56 -14.40
C VAL A 70 -3.34 25.59 -13.96
N ASP A 71 -3.78 26.58 -13.20
CA ASP A 71 -2.94 27.59 -12.59
C ASP A 71 -2.37 27.08 -11.26
N THR A 72 -1.06 26.79 -11.24
CA THR A 72 -0.38 26.31 -10.04
C THR A 72 0.05 27.43 -9.10
N ASP A 73 -0.09 28.72 -9.45
CA ASP A 73 0.28 29.84 -8.59
C ASP A 73 -0.82 30.18 -7.55
N ILE A 74 -1.96 29.48 -7.60
CA ILE A 74 -3.07 29.68 -6.67
C ILE A 74 -2.67 29.32 -5.23
N ASP A 75 -2.80 30.31 -4.33
CA ASP A 75 -2.48 30.16 -2.90
C ASP A 75 -3.59 29.45 -2.09
N ASP A 76 -4.71 29.10 -2.73
CA ASP A 76 -5.79 28.31 -2.14
C ASP A 76 -5.81 26.86 -2.64
N LEU A 77 -5.77 25.90 -1.72
CA LEU A 77 -5.81 24.48 -2.06
C LEU A 77 -7.14 24.10 -2.72
N ASP A 78 -8.27 24.63 -2.25
CA ASP A 78 -9.58 24.19 -2.75
C ASP A 78 -9.82 24.70 -4.17
N GLY A 79 -9.46 25.96 -4.45
CA GLY A 79 -9.45 26.53 -5.79
C GLY A 79 -8.54 25.79 -6.76
N LEU A 80 -7.34 25.40 -6.32
CA LEU A 80 -6.43 24.59 -7.13
C LEU A 80 -7.03 23.21 -7.46
N LEU A 81 -7.64 22.53 -6.49
CA LEU A 81 -8.26 21.22 -6.70
C LEU A 81 -9.46 21.27 -7.65
N GLN A 82 -10.22 22.37 -7.66
CA GLN A 82 -11.37 22.54 -8.56
C GLN A 82 -10.98 22.68 -10.04
N GLN A 83 -9.74 23.10 -10.32
CA GLN A 83 -9.25 23.20 -11.70
C GLN A 83 -8.77 21.87 -12.27
N ILE A 84 -8.44 20.90 -11.41
CA ILE A 84 -7.90 19.63 -11.84
C ILE A 84 -9.04 18.78 -12.42
N PRO A 85 -8.99 18.40 -13.70
CA PRO A 85 -10.01 17.58 -14.31
C PRO A 85 -10.06 16.19 -13.67
N VAL A 86 -11.28 15.65 -13.56
CA VAL A 86 -11.49 14.29 -13.07
C VAL A 86 -11.01 13.29 -14.13
N LEU A 87 -10.11 12.39 -13.74
CA LEU A 87 -9.68 11.27 -14.58
C LEU A 87 -10.66 10.10 -14.43
N ASP A 88 -11.29 9.69 -15.52
CA ASP A 88 -12.11 8.49 -15.54
C ASP A 88 -11.25 7.23 -15.71
N LYS A 89 -11.76 6.11 -15.17
CA LYS A 89 -11.04 4.83 -15.19
C LYS A 89 -10.84 4.27 -16.60
N GLN A 90 -11.71 4.61 -17.54
CA GLN A 90 -11.64 4.07 -18.91
C GLN A 90 -10.49 4.74 -19.67
N THR A 91 -10.32 6.05 -19.55
CA THR A 91 -9.21 6.80 -20.15
C THR A 91 -7.84 6.24 -19.71
N LEU A 92 -7.68 5.91 -18.43
CA LEU A 92 -6.44 5.26 -17.95
C LEU A 92 -6.26 3.83 -18.50
N ARG A 93 -7.37 3.11 -18.70
CA ARG A 93 -7.33 1.72 -19.19
C ARG A 93 -7.00 1.64 -20.67
N ASP A 94 -7.54 2.57 -21.47
CA ASP A 94 -7.37 2.58 -22.92
C ASP A 94 -5.91 2.80 -23.32
N ASP A 95 -5.18 3.60 -22.55
CA ASP A 95 -3.75 3.84 -22.78
C ASP A 95 -2.98 4.18 -21.50
N PRO A 96 -2.56 3.17 -20.71
CA PRO A 96 -1.89 3.37 -19.43
C PRO A 96 -0.48 3.97 -19.57
N ASP A 97 0.15 3.86 -20.73
CA ASP A 97 1.53 4.30 -20.93
C ASP A 97 1.61 5.83 -21.08
N ARG A 98 0.52 6.50 -21.47
CA ARG A 98 0.44 7.99 -21.52
C ARG A 98 0.44 8.66 -20.15
N PHE A 99 0.28 7.88 -19.09
CA PHE A 99 0.22 8.34 -17.70
C PHE A 99 1.54 8.11 -16.94
N THR A 100 2.53 7.50 -17.58
CA THR A 100 3.82 7.23 -16.94
C THR A 100 4.92 8.09 -17.53
N ASN A 101 5.96 8.30 -16.72
CA ASN A 101 7.24 8.78 -17.19
C ASN A 101 8.10 7.54 -17.47
N GLU A 102 8.55 7.37 -18.72
CA GLU A 102 9.36 6.23 -19.15
C GLU A 102 10.58 6.00 -18.26
N LYS A 103 11.14 7.07 -17.66
CA LYS A 103 12.29 7.00 -16.75
C LYS A 103 12.02 6.27 -15.43
N TYR A 104 10.75 6.09 -15.05
CA TYR A 104 10.34 5.58 -13.73
C TYR A 104 9.32 4.43 -13.82
N ALA A 105 9.14 3.84 -14.99
CA ALA A 105 8.21 2.73 -15.23
C ALA A 105 8.82 1.37 -14.82
N ASP A 106 9.22 1.23 -13.55
CA ASP A 106 9.99 0.05 -13.10
C ASP A 106 9.10 -1.20 -12.91
N HIS A 107 7.90 -1.03 -12.34
CA HIS A 107 7.06 -2.13 -11.92
C HIS A 107 5.62 -1.95 -12.40
N LYS A 108 5.07 -2.99 -13.02
CA LYS A 108 3.68 -3.03 -13.47
C LYS A 108 2.80 -3.60 -12.36
N ILE A 109 1.85 -2.82 -11.88
CA ILE A 109 0.85 -3.21 -10.90
C ILE A 109 -0.47 -3.42 -11.63
N THR A 110 -1.03 -4.61 -11.50
CA THR A 110 -2.34 -4.95 -12.06
C THR A 110 -3.34 -5.10 -10.92
N THR A 111 -4.44 -4.37 -11.00
CA THR A 111 -5.57 -4.53 -10.07
C THR A 111 -6.66 -5.35 -10.76
N SER A 112 -7.17 -6.39 -10.10
CA SER A 112 -8.13 -7.35 -10.68
C SER A 112 -9.50 -6.74 -10.94
N GLY A 113 -9.92 -5.73 -10.18
CA GLY A 113 -11.17 -4.97 -10.37
C GLY A 113 -12.45 -5.82 -10.24
N SER A 114 -13.45 -5.32 -9.52
CA SER A 114 -14.77 -5.97 -9.43
C SER A 114 -15.47 -6.15 -10.80
N THR A 115 -15.05 -5.37 -11.81
CA THR A 115 -15.60 -5.40 -13.17
C THR A 115 -14.92 -6.41 -14.11
N GLY A 116 -13.98 -7.23 -13.62
CA GLY A 116 -13.32 -8.29 -14.40
C GLY A 116 -12.27 -7.84 -15.42
N THR A 117 -12.21 -6.55 -15.77
CA THR A 117 -11.16 -5.99 -16.63
C THR A 117 -10.01 -5.39 -15.80
N PRO A 118 -8.80 -5.97 -15.86
CA PRO A 118 -7.68 -5.51 -15.05
C PRO A 118 -7.30 -4.07 -15.38
N LEU A 119 -6.97 -3.28 -14.37
CA LEU A 119 -6.36 -1.95 -14.56
C LEU A 119 -4.87 -2.06 -14.27
N VAL A 120 -4.09 -1.66 -15.25
CA VAL A 120 -2.63 -1.62 -15.21
C VAL A 120 -2.18 -0.23 -14.78
N MET A 121 -1.25 -0.16 -13.84
CA MET A 121 -0.57 1.06 -13.43
C MET A 121 0.92 0.80 -13.29
N TRP A 122 1.72 1.85 -13.45
CA TRP A 122 3.15 1.79 -13.22
C TRP A 122 3.47 2.30 -11.81
N ALA A 123 4.43 1.65 -11.16
CA ALA A 123 4.98 2.07 -9.89
C ALA A 123 6.49 1.98 -9.93
N ASN A 124 7.14 2.97 -9.32
CA ASN A 124 8.56 2.89 -9.02
C ASN A 124 8.78 2.35 -7.60
N LYS A 125 10.02 1.96 -7.34
CA LYS A 125 10.43 1.45 -6.04
C LYS A 125 10.08 2.42 -4.91
N ALA A 126 10.45 3.70 -5.00
CA ALA A 126 10.22 4.70 -3.95
C ALA A 126 8.74 4.86 -3.56
N GLN A 127 7.81 4.70 -4.52
CA GLN A 127 6.37 4.68 -4.24
C GLN A 127 5.97 3.46 -3.40
N LEU A 128 6.54 2.29 -3.67
CA LEU A 128 6.30 1.09 -2.87
C LEU A 128 6.84 1.23 -1.44
N GLU A 129 8.01 1.85 -1.28
CA GLU A 129 8.60 2.10 0.05
C GLU A 129 7.72 3.04 0.88
N LYS A 130 7.23 4.13 0.28
CA LYS A 130 6.28 5.04 0.92
C LYS A 130 4.97 4.34 1.30
N ARG A 131 4.44 3.49 0.41
CA ARG A 131 3.22 2.71 0.67
C ARG A 131 3.40 1.76 1.85
N LEU A 132 4.57 1.13 1.96
CA LEU A 132 4.92 0.27 3.08
C LEU A 132 5.03 1.06 4.40
N ALA A 133 5.73 2.20 4.38
CA ALA A 133 5.83 3.09 5.53
C ALA A 133 4.45 3.57 6.02
N MET A 134 3.56 3.96 5.09
CA MET A 134 2.18 4.34 5.40
C MET A 134 1.38 3.18 5.98
N ASN A 135 1.53 1.95 5.47
CA ASN A 135 0.86 0.78 6.01
C ASN A 135 1.31 0.47 7.44
N LEU A 136 2.63 0.47 7.69
CA LEU A 136 3.17 0.25 9.03
C LEU A 136 2.65 1.28 10.01
N ARG A 137 2.67 2.56 9.64
CA ARG A 137 2.05 3.61 10.44
C ARG A 137 0.56 3.32 10.68
N ASN A 138 -0.22 3.04 9.64
CA ASN A 138 -1.66 2.80 9.78
C ASN A 138 -1.94 1.63 10.75
N ARG A 139 -1.10 0.60 10.74
CA ARG A 139 -1.18 -0.52 11.67
C ARG A 139 -0.93 -0.09 13.12
N GLU A 140 0.00 0.84 13.36
CA GLU A 140 0.22 1.40 14.71
C GLU A 140 -0.99 2.13 15.28
N TRP A 141 -1.83 2.73 14.44
CA TRP A 141 -3.09 3.32 14.93
C TRP A 141 -4.05 2.27 15.49
N MET A 142 -3.89 1.01 15.10
CA MET A 142 -4.67 -0.13 15.61
C MET A 142 -3.98 -0.84 16.78
N GLY A 143 -2.87 -0.28 17.31
CA GLY A 143 -2.12 -0.85 18.42
C GLY A 143 -1.02 -1.84 18.03
N TYR A 144 -0.82 -2.12 16.73
CA TYR A 144 0.27 -2.97 16.25
C TYR A 144 1.62 -2.28 16.45
N GLU A 145 2.57 -2.94 17.11
CA GLU A 145 3.98 -2.54 17.11
C GLU A 145 4.81 -3.38 16.14
N TRP A 146 5.99 -2.86 15.81
CA TRP A 146 6.89 -3.50 14.87
C TRP A 146 7.32 -4.89 15.35
N GLY A 147 6.99 -5.91 14.56
CA GLY A 147 7.32 -7.30 14.86
C GLY A 147 6.33 -7.98 15.81
N ASP A 148 5.17 -7.36 16.07
CA ASP A 148 4.04 -8.06 16.65
C ASP A 148 3.50 -9.14 15.71
N LYS A 149 2.89 -10.18 16.28
CA LYS A 149 2.34 -11.28 15.52
C LYS A 149 1.11 -10.80 14.78
N SER A 150 1.00 -11.11 13.49
CA SER A 150 -0.22 -10.81 12.75
C SER A 150 -0.69 -11.95 11.87
N VAL A 151 -2.01 -12.09 11.75
CA VAL A 151 -2.65 -13.00 10.79
C VAL A 151 -3.32 -12.17 9.70
N ARG A 152 -3.00 -12.46 8.44
CA ARG A 152 -3.67 -11.87 7.28
C ARG A 152 -4.62 -12.84 6.60
N LEU A 153 -5.91 -12.55 6.66
CA LEU A 153 -7.00 -13.27 5.99
C LEU A 153 -7.21 -12.67 4.58
N TRP A 154 -6.36 -13.03 3.62
CA TRP A 154 -6.40 -12.49 2.25
C TRP A 154 -6.56 -13.56 1.17
N HIS A 155 -6.78 -13.10 -0.07
CA HIS A 155 -6.87 -13.98 -1.23
C HIS A 155 -5.55 -14.74 -1.43
N GLN A 156 -5.64 -16.00 -1.86
CA GLN A 156 -4.48 -16.72 -2.34
C GLN A 156 -3.89 -15.94 -3.53
N LYS A 157 -2.60 -15.62 -3.48
CA LYS A 157 -1.92 -15.03 -4.65
C LYS A 157 -1.80 -16.10 -5.72
N ILE A 158 -2.76 -16.12 -6.65
CA ILE A 158 -2.80 -17.05 -7.78
C ILE A 158 -1.66 -16.70 -8.73
N GLY A 159 -0.89 -17.70 -9.19
CA GLY A 159 0.12 -17.54 -10.25
C GLY A 159 1.54 -17.20 -9.80
N MET A 160 1.90 -17.40 -8.52
CA MET A 160 3.28 -17.22 -8.07
C MET A 160 4.20 -18.38 -8.44
N SER A 161 5.44 -18.07 -8.83
CA SER A 161 6.49 -19.07 -9.00
C SER A 161 6.94 -19.66 -7.65
N THR A 162 7.53 -20.86 -7.65
CA THR A 162 8.05 -21.52 -6.42
C THR A 162 9.04 -20.63 -5.67
N ILE A 163 9.92 -19.93 -6.39
CA ILE A 163 10.90 -19.01 -5.80
C ILE A 163 10.20 -17.83 -5.11
N GLN A 164 9.17 -17.27 -5.75
CA GLN A 164 8.38 -16.18 -5.18
C GLN A 164 7.63 -16.63 -3.92
N TRP A 165 7.05 -17.84 -3.95
CA TRP A 165 6.40 -18.40 -2.77
C TRP A 165 7.38 -18.57 -1.58
N ILE A 166 8.56 -19.14 -1.81
CA ILE A 166 9.59 -19.31 -0.76
C ILE A 166 9.98 -17.95 -0.17
N LYS A 167 10.18 -16.94 -1.03
CA LYS A 167 10.51 -15.58 -0.60
C LYS A 167 9.42 -14.98 0.27
N GLU A 168 8.16 -15.15 -0.10
CA GLU A 168 7.03 -14.66 0.70
C GLU A 168 6.93 -15.38 2.04
N GLN A 169 7.18 -16.68 2.10
CA GLN A 169 7.22 -17.42 3.37
C GLN A 169 8.37 -16.94 4.27
N PHE A 170 9.53 -16.65 3.69
CA PHE A 170 10.66 -16.10 4.42
C PHE A 170 10.36 -14.67 4.93
N GLU A 171 9.71 -13.83 4.13
CA GLU A 171 9.25 -12.51 4.56
C GLU A 171 8.24 -12.59 5.71
N ALA A 172 7.23 -13.45 5.55
CA ALA A 172 6.20 -13.71 6.54
C ALA A 172 6.82 -14.21 7.87
N PHE A 173 7.83 -15.08 7.78
CA PHE A 173 8.59 -15.52 8.94
C PHE A 173 9.36 -14.39 9.63
N LEU A 174 10.09 -13.56 8.86
CA LEU A 174 10.84 -12.42 9.40
C LEU A 174 9.92 -11.35 10.00
N SER A 175 8.75 -11.13 9.41
CA SER A 175 7.76 -10.16 9.89
C SER A 175 6.83 -10.69 10.97
N ARG A 176 6.89 -11.98 11.30
CA ARG A 176 5.93 -12.67 12.17
C ARG A 176 4.49 -12.43 11.69
N GLU A 177 4.31 -12.54 10.39
CA GLU A 177 3.02 -12.47 9.71
C GLU A 177 2.65 -13.87 9.22
N LYS A 178 1.42 -14.32 9.46
CA LYS A 178 0.89 -15.58 8.94
C LYS A 178 -0.21 -15.27 7.93
N PHE A 179 -0.15 -15.86 6.75
CA PHE A 179 -1.15 -15.67 5.70
C PHE A 179 -2.10 -16.86 5.67
N ILE A 180 -3.40 -16.61 5.82
CA ILE A 180 -4.46 -17.61 5.71
C ILE A 180 -5.28 -17.30 4.46
N PRO A 181 -5.26 -18.19 3.43
CA PRO A 181 -6.00 -17.96 2.20
C PRO A 181 -7.52 -18.07 2.40
N VAL A 182 -8.24 -16.96 2.24
CA VAL A 182 -9.71 -16.91 2.46
C VAL A 182 -10.48 -17.82 1.52
N PHE A 183 -10.04 -18.00 0.27
CA PHE A 183 -10.71 -18.91 -0.67
C PHE A 183 -10.61 -20.39 -0.32
N LYS A 184 -9.75 -20.73 0.64
CA LYS A 184 -9.68 -22.09 1.17
C LYS A 184 -10.55 -22.26 2.40
N MET A 185 -11.13 -21.21 2.98
CA MET A 185 -12.05 -21.30 4.10
C MET A 185 -13.35 -21.96 3.64
N GLY A 186 -13.60 -23.16 4.11
CA GLY A 186 -14.86 -23.88 3.91
C GLY A 186 -15.21 -24.66 5.18
N ASP A 187 -16.47 -25.05 5.33
CA ASP A 187 -17.01 -25.63 6.57
C ASP A 187 -16.13 -26.76 7.15
N ASP A 188 -15.49 -27.55 6.29
CA ASP A 188 -14.64 -28.68 6.67
C ASP A 188 -13.29 -28.29 7.30
N ASN A 189 -12.82 -27.04 7.20
CA ASN A 189 -11.52 -26.60 7.72
C ASN A 189 -11.54 -25.33 8.59
N LEU A 190 -12.72 -24.75 8.83
CA LEU A 190 -12.83 -23.56 9.67
C LEU A 190 -12.37 -23.80 11.11
N GLY A 191 -12.66 -24.99 11.67
CA GLY A 191 -12.18 -25.38 12.99
C GLY A 191 -10.64 -25.38 13.08
N GLU A 192 -9.96 -26.00 12.12
CA GLU A 192 -8.50 -26.03 12.06
C GLU A 192 -7.91 -24.62 11.91
N ILE A 193 -8.56 -23.75 11.13
CA ILE A 193 -8.13 -22.35 10.95
C ILE A 193 -8.28 -21.57 12.25
N LEU A 194 -9.37 -21.75 12.99
CA LEU A 194 -9.58 -21.09 14.28
C LEU A 194 -8.56 -21.58 15.32
N ASP A 195 -8.32 -22.88 15.40
CA ASP A 195 -7.29 -23.46 16.27
C ASP A 195 -5.91 -22.91 15.91
N GLU A 196 -5.59 -22.80 14.61
CA GLU A 196 -4.34 -22.23 14.12
C GLU A 196 -4.17 -20.75 14.51
N ILE A 197 -5.25 -19.96 14.46
CA ILE A 197 -5.27 -18.56 14.88
C ILE A 197 -5.09 -18.45 16.39
N ASP A 198 -5.81 -19.26 17.17
CA ASP A 198 -5.75 -19.26 18.64
C ASP A 198 -4.36 -19.68 19.14
N GLU A 199 -3.80 -20.77 18.59
CA GLU A 199 -2.44 -21.22 18.92
C GLU A 199 -1.39 -20.17 18.54
N TYR A 200 -1.57 -19.52 17.38
CA TYR A 200 -0.65 -18.47 16.97
C TYR A 200 -0.77 -17.24 17.87
N ASN A 201 -1.95 -16.95 18.42
CA ASN A 201 -2.26 -15.81 19.29
C ASN A 201 -1.73 -14.47 18.72
N PRO A 202 -2.30 -14.00 17.58
CA PRO A 202 -1.85 -12.78 16.93
C PRO A 202 -2.29 -11.52 17.70
N ASP A 203 -1.42 -10.50 17.67
CA ASP A 203 -1.73 -9.17 18.19
C ASP A 203 -2.62 -8.37 17.21
N LEU A 204 -2.60 -8.72 15.91
CA LEU A 204 -3.42 -8.12 14.86
C LEU A 204 -3.95 -9.18 13.89
N ILE A 205 -5.24 -9.13 13.59
CA ILE A 205 -5.83 -9.88 12.46
C ILE A 205 -6.30 -8.87 11.43
N ASP A 206 -5.77 -8.91 10.20
CA ASP A 206 -6.20 -8.07 9.07
C ASP A 206 -6.78 -8.91 7.92
N GLY A 207 -7.85 -8.45 7.27
CA GLY A 207 -8.57 -9.33 6.34
C GLY A 207 -9.69 -8.66 5.57
N TYR A 208 -10.27 -9.42 4.64
CA TYR A 208 -11.54 -9.08 4.02
C TYR A 208 -12.67 -9.22 5.04
N ALA A 209 -13.64 -8.30 5.04
CA ALA A 209 -14.79 -8.34 5.96
C ALA A 209 -15.54 -9.68 5.86
N GLU A 210 -15.64 -10.21 4.64
CA GLU A 210 -16.26 -11.49 4.31
C GLU A 210 -15.57 -12.66 5.03
N ALA A 211 -14.25 -12.63 5.19
CA ALA A 211 -13.51 -13.67 5.91
C ALA A 211 -13.88 -13.70 7.40
N TYR A 212 -14.07 -12.53 8.01
CA TYR A 212 -14.50 -12.45 9.41
C TYR A 212 -15.94 -12.94 9.57
N ASN A 213 -16.84 -12.65 8.62
CA ASN A 213 -18.21 -13.16 8.67
C ASN A 213 -18.22 -14.70 8.65
N ILE A 214 -17.44 -15.32 7.77
CA ILE A 214 -17.33 -16.79 7.71
C ILE A 214 -16.84 -17.36 9.04
N LEU A 215 -15.82 -16.75 9.66
CA LEU A 215 -15.30 -17.19 10.96
C LEU A 215 -16.33 -17.03 12.09
N VAL A 216 -17.11 -15.95 12.09
CA VAL A 216 -18.13 -15.70 13.11
C VAL A 216 -19.33 -16.62 12.96
N GLU A 217 -19.74 -16.96 11.74
CA GLU A 217 -20.87 -17.88 11.49
C GLU A 217 -20.59 -19.32 11.95
N TYR A 218 -19.31 -19.69 12.08
CA TYR A 218 -18.90 -21.00 12.56
C TYR A 218 -18.90 -21.13 14.09
N CYS A 219 -18.63 -20.04 14.82
CA CYS A 219 -18.55 -19.99 16.28
C CYS A 219 -19.92 -19.90 16.96
#